data_AF-A0A9N9S532-F1
#
_entry.id   AF-A0A9N9S532-F1
#
_cell.length_a   1.000
_cell.length_b   1.000
_cell.length_c   1.000
_cell.angle_alpha   90.00
_cell.angle_beta   90.00
_cell.angle_gamma   90.00
#
_symmetry.space_group_name_H-M   'P 1'
#
loop_
_entity.id
_entity.type
_entity.pdbx_description
1 polymer ?
#
loop_
_entity_poly.entity_id
_entity_poly.type
_entity_poly.pdbx_seq_one_letter_code
_entity_poly.pdbx_strand_id
1 'polypeptide(L)'
;MSIPDEEHIIKRRLQIDGEGVGDDRRINLLLKTFIKWCHEDTVEDISMPLATQLALSEFAIQKSELSESMIDAELKNYKKVSDVIAEKIDRVKDEIEESKKHLVTAKEIRRNKLEYSSLARFIKEQPDRKEIIKKHEDLKAELVKQNEEYQKINKALENKRKDFACFMLIANELFRDAEKNESEENGEETMGDDTEEDDEDNIESMIIE
;
A
#
# COMPACT_ATOMS: atom_id res chain seq x y z
N MET A 1 1.85 52.41 -27.89
CA MET A 1 0.52 53.02 -27.68
C MET A 1 -0.06 52.40 -26.43
N SER A 2 -0.10 53.15 -25.33
CA SER A 2 -0.67 52.69 -24.06
C SER A 2 -2.18 52.57 -24.24
N ILE A 3 -2.70 51.37 -23.97
CA ILE A 3 -4.14 51.08 -23.98
C ILE A 3 -4.76 52.02 -22.93
N PRO A 4 -5.71 52.89 -23.29
CA PRO A 4 -6.31 53.78 -22.31
C PRO A 4 -6.96 52.95 -21.21
N ASP A 5 -6.63 53.28 -19.96
CA ASP A 5 -7.08 52.62 -18.74
C ASP A 5 -8.61 52.42 -18.77
N GLU A 6 -9.09 51.23 -18.43
CA GLU A 6 -10.53 50.89 -18.52
C GLU A 6 -11.39 51.86 -17.71
N GLU A 7 -10.87 52.35 -16.59
CA GLU A 7 -11.50 53.37 -15.75
C GLU A 7 -11.70 54.71 -16.49
N HIS A 8 -10.77 55.11 -17.35
CA HIS A 8 -10.90 56.30 -18.18
C HIS A 8 -11.95 56.13 -19.29
N ILE A 9 -12.09 54.92 -19.84
CA ILE A 9 -13.12 54.60 -20.83
C ILE A 9 -14.50 54.60 -20.16
N ILE A 10 -14.61 53.97 -19.00
CA ILE A 10 -15.85 53.92 -18.20
C ILE A 10 -16.24 55.34 -17.79
N LYS A 11 -15.31 56.15 -17.28
CA LYS A 11 -15.58 57.54 -16.87
C LYS A 11 -16.01 58.44 -18.03
N ARG A 12 -15.42 58.28 -19.23
CA ARG A 12 -15.90 58.98 -20.44
C ARG A 12 -17.30 58.52 -20.83
N ARG A 13 -17.57 57.21 -20.80
CA ARG A 13 -18.89 56.67 -21.15
C ARG A 13 -19.95 57.15 -20.16
N LEU A 14 -19.64 57.14 -18.87
CA LEU A 14 -20.50 57.66 -17.80
C LEU A 14 -20.68 59.18 -17.84
N GLN A 15 -19.69 59.94 -18.30
CA GLN A 15 -19.87 61.39 -18.55
C GLN A 15 -20.73 61.66 -19.79
N ILE A 16 -20.65 60.81 -20.82
CA ILE A 16 -21.52 60.89 -22.01
C ILE A 16 -22.95 60.47 -21.65
N ASP A 17 -23.13 59.43 -20.83
CA ASP A 17 -24.44 58.94 -20.40
C ASP A 17 -25.02 59.77 -19.23
N GLY A 18 -24.17 60.38 -18.41
CA GLY A 18 -24.54 61.28 -17.30
C GLY A 18 -25.09 62.64 -17.75
N GLU A 19 -24.92 62.97 -19.03
CA GLU A 19 -25.55 64.11 -19.71
C GLU A 19 -26.83 63.71 -20.48
N GLY A 20 -27.53 62.62 -20.13
CA GLY A 20 -28.93 62.37 -20.57
C GLY A 20 -29.18 62.36 -22.09
N VAL A 21 -28.16 62.14 -22.92
CA VAL A 21 -28.13 62.54 -24.33
C VAL A 21 -29.17 61.82 -25.23
N GLY A 22 -29.75 60.72 -24.78
CA GLY A 22 -30.71 59.92 -25.54
C GLY A 22 -32.18 60.31 -25.31
N ASP A 23 -32.72 59.96 -24.15
CA ASP A 23 -34.14 60.12 -23.85
C ASP A 23 -34.50 61.54 -23.42
N ASP A 24 -33.66 62.18 -22.59
CA ASP A 24 -33.89 63.57 -22.18
C ASP A 24 -33.80 64.52 -23.38
N ARG A 25 -32.89 64.29 -24.32
CA ARG A 25 -32.85 65.03 -25.59
C ARG A 25 -34.10 64.80 -26.44
N ARG A 26 -34.61 63.57 -26.52
CA ARG A 26 -35.82 63.21 -27.26
C ARG A 26 -37.06 63.88 -26.65
N ILE A 27 -37.19 63.85 -25.33
CA ILE A 27 -38.27 64.49 -24.57
C ILE A 27 -38.21 66.01 -24.70
N ASN A 28 -37.02 66.62 -24.58
CA ASN A 28 -36.83 68.05 -24.76
C ASN A 28 -37.16 68.52 -26.18
N LEU A 29 -36.81 67.73 -27.20
CA LEU A 29 -37.20 68.04 -28.58
C LEU A 29 -38.72 67.92 -28.75
N LEU A 30 -39.36 66.92 -28.13
CA LEU A 30 -40.81 66.69 -28.22
C LEU A 30 -41.55 67.88 -27.61
N LEU A 31 -41.09 68.32 -26.44
CA LEU A 31 -41.60 69.50 -25.74
C LEU A 31 -41.45 70.77 -26.58
N LYS A 32 -40.29 70.98 -27.23
CA LYS A 32 -40.06 72.14 -28.10
C LYS A 32 -40.96 72.12 -29.34
N THR A 33 -41.14 70.96 -29.98
CA THR A 33 -42.02 70.78 -31.14
C THR A 33 -43.50 70.99 -30.74
N PHE A 34 -43.89 70.48 -29.57
CA PHE A 34 -45.23 70.66 -29.01
C PHE A 34 -45.54 72.13 -28.70
N ILE A 35 -44.62 72.85 -28.03
CA ILE A 35 -44.78 74.28 -27.74
C ILE A 35 -44.92 75.09 -29.03
N LYS A 36 -44.12 74.81 -30.06
CA LYS A 36 -44.24 75.48 -31.37
C LYS A 36 -45.59 75.22 -32.04
N TRP A 37 -46.05 73.97 -32.03
CA TRP A 37 -47.37 73.59 -32.53
C TRP A 37 -48.51 74.33 -31.82
N CYS A 38 -48.39 74.61 -30.52
CA CYS A 38 -49.40 75.38 -29.78
C CYS A 38 -49.42 76.89 -30.10
N HIS A 39 -48.38 77.44 -30.72
CA HIS A 39 -48.24 78.89 -30.98
C HIS A 39 -48.29 79.27 -32.48
N GLU A 40 -48.26 78.31 -33.41
CA GLU A 40 -48.31 78.53 -34.85
C GLU A 40 -49.68 78.08 -35.43
N ASP A 41 -50.37 78.96 -36.18
CA ASP A 41 -51.69 78.69 -36.79
C ASP A 41 -51.66 77.67 -37.96
N THR A 42 -50.47 77.26 -38.40
CA THR A 42 -50.24 76.28 -39.48
C THR A 42 -50.15 74.87 -38.90
N VAL A 43 -51.31 74.28 -38.62
CA VAL A 43 -51.46 73.00 -37.89
C VAL A 43 -50.97 71.78 -38.69
N GLU A 44 -50.98 71.83 -40.02
CA GLU A 44 -50.76 70.66 -40.89
C GLU A 44 -49.28 70.24 -41.01
N ASP A 45 -48.33 71.19 -41.05
CA ASP A 45 -46.92 70.89 -41.30
C ASP A 45 -46.17 70.32 -40.07
N ILE A 46 -46.70 70.53 -38.86
CA ILE A 46 -46.02 70.20 -37.59
C ILE A 46 -46.63 68.97 -36.90
N SER A 47 -47.86 68.60 -37.27
CA SER A 47 -48.58 67.45 -36.69
C SER A 47 -47.89 66.10 -36.96
N MET A 48 -47.44 65.86 -38.19
CA MET A 48 -46.76 64.60 -38.57
C MET A 48 -45.37 64.44 -37.88
N PRO A 49 -44.51 65.45 -37.84
CA PRO A 49 -43.28 65.42 -37.03
C PRO A 49 -43.53 65.18 -35.53
N LEU A 50 -44.58 65.76 -34.96
CA LEU A 50 -44.93 65.56 -33.55
C LEU A 50 -45.37 64.11 -33.27
N ALA A 51 -46.23 63.55 -34.12
CA ALA A 51 -46.69 62.17 -34.00
C ALA A 51 -45.56 61.14 -34.14
N THR A 52 -44.66 61.35 -35.11
CA THR A 52 -43.49 60.48 -35.29
C THR A 52 -42.52 60.54 -34.12
N GLN A 53 -42.31 61.74 -33.55
CA GLN A 53 -41.46 61.91 -32.38
C GLN A 53 -42.04 61.27 -31.12
N LEU A 54 -43.36 61.33 -30.95
CA LEU A 54 -44.07 60.64 -29.87
C LEU A 54 -43.90 59.11 -30.00
N ALA A 55 -44.16 58.55 -31.18
CA ALA A 55 -43.99 57.11 -31.45
C ALA A 55 -42.55 56.61 -31.21
N LEU A 56 -41.54 57.40 -31.57
CA LEU A 56 -40.13 57.05 -31.30
C LEU A 56 -39.81 57.06 -29.79
N SER A 57 -40.47 57.91 -29.02
CA SER A 57 -40.29 58.01 -27.57
C SER A 57 -40.99 56.84 -26.86
N GLU A 58 -42.21 56.50 -27.29
CA GLU A 58 -42.94 55.32 -26.82
C GLU A 58 -42.16 54.02 -27.10
N PHE A 59 -41.61 53.87 -28.30
CA PHE A 59 -40.77 52.73 -28.65
C PHE A 59 -39.50 52.64 -27.79
N ALA A 60 -38.90 53.78 -27.43
CA ALA A 60 -37.73 53.81 -26.56
C ALA A 60 -38.06 53.30 -25.14
N ILE A 61 -39.21 53.71 -24.60
CA ILE A 61 -39.69 53.25 -23.29
C ILE A 61 -39.95 51.74 -23.32
N GLN A 62 -40.69 51.24 -24.30
CA GLN A 62 -40.96 49.80 -24.46
C GLN A 62 -39.67 48.98 -24.60
N LYS A 63 -38.68 49.49 -25.32
CA LYS A 63 -37.36 48.86 -25.44
C LYS A 63 -36.64 48.80 -24.08
N SER A 64 -36.76 49.85 -23.26
CA SER A 64 -36.16 49.88 -21.92
C SER A 64 -36.81 48.84 -21.02
N GLU A 65 -38.15 48.76 -21.00
CA GLU A 65 -38.90 47.76 -20.22
C GLU A 65 -38.54 46.33 -20.62
N LEU A 66 -38.43 46.06 -21.93
CA LEU A 66 -38.03 44.74 -22.42
C LEU A 66 -36.57 44.41 -22.04
N SER A 67 -35.68 45.40 -22.12
CA SER A 67 -34.28 45.25 -21.69
C SER A 67 -34.18 44.93 -20.21
N GLU A 68 -34.98 45.60 -19.36
CA GLU A 68 -35.04 45.33 -17.92
C GLU A 68 -35.51 43.90 -17.65
N SER A 69 -36.60 43.46 -18.28
CA SER A 69 -37.09 42.08 -18.14
C SER A 69 -36.06 41.05 -18.64
N MET A 70 -35.31 41.36 -19.69
CA MET A 70 -34.24 40.50 -20.21
C MET A 70 -33.08 40.41 -19.22
N ILE A 71 -32.64 41.54 -18.65
CA ILE A 71 -31.58 41.58 -17.64
C ILE A 71 -31.95 40.74 -16.42
N ASP A 72 -33.19 40.83 -15.94
CA ASP A 72 -33.67 40.02 -14.82
C ASP A 72 -33.64 38.52 -15.12
N ALA A 73 -34.01 38.14 -16.34
CA ALA A 73 -33.96 36.75 -16.79
C ALA A 73 -32.51 36.25 -16.90
N GLU A 74 -31.61 37.07 -17.45
CA GLU A 74 -30.18 36.78 -17.55
C GLU A 74 -29.54 36.63 -16.16
N LEU A 75 -29.85 37.52 -15.22
CA LEU A 75 -29.32 37.48 -13.86
C LEU A 75 -29.75 36.18 -13.14
N LYS A 76 -31.01 35.76 -13.31
CA LYS A 76 -31.48 34.45 -12.82
C LYS A 76 -30.74 33.30 -13.47
N ASN A 77 -30.44 33.37 -14.77
CA ASN A 77 -29.68 32.35 -15.47
C ASN A 77 -28.22 32.29 -14.97
N TYR A 78 -27.56 33.43 -14.79
CA TYR A 78 -26.20 33.49 -14.25
C TYR A 78 -26.11 32.91 -12.85
N LYS A 79 -27.09 33.17 -11.98
CA LYS A 79 -27.18 32.53 -10.66
C LYS A 79 -27.26 31.01 -10.77
N LYS A 80 -28.17 30.48 -11.60
CA LYS A 80 -28.29 29.04 -11.84
C LYS A 80 -27.00 28.42 -12.36
N VAL A 81 -26.33 29.07 -13.31
CA VAL A 81 -25.06 28.59 -13.86
C VAL A 81 -23.97 28.59 -12.78
N SER A 82 -23.91 29.63 -11.95
CA SER A 82 -22.99 29.70 -10.80
C SER A 82 -23.20 28.54 -9.82
N ASP A 83 -24.46 28.26 -9.46
CA ASP A 83 -24.80 27.17 -8.53
C ASP A 83 -24.41 25.80 -9.11
N VAL A 84 -24.68 25.57 -10.41
CA VAL A 84 -24.28 24.34 -11.10
C VAL A 84 -22.76 24.19 -11.13
N ILE A 85 -22.01 25.29 -11.32
CA ILE A 85 -20.55 25.25 -11.29
C ILE A 85 -20.06 24.92 -9.87
N ALA A 86 -20.64 25.51 -8.83
CA ALA A 86 -20.30 25.22 -7.44
C ALA A 86 -20.52 23.74 -7.10
N GLU A 87 -21.70 23.19 -7.46
CA GLU A 87 -21.97 21.75 -7.27
C GLU A 87 -20.98 20.86 -8.01
N LYS A 88 -20.62 21.21 -9.26
CA LYS A 88 -19.63 20.44 -10.03
C LYS A 88 -18.26 20.48 -9.38
N ILE A 89 -17.85 21.64 -8.85
CA ILE A 89 -16.57 21.78 -8.14
C ILE A 89 -16.56 20.87 -6.92
N ASP A 90 -17.64 20.83 -6.15
CA ASP A 90 -17.70 19.99 -4.95
C ASP A 90 -17.70 18.50 -5.30
N ARG A 91 -18.44 18.07 -6.35
CA ARG A 91 -18.36 16.69 -6.85
C ARG A 91 -16.95 16.31 -7.29
N VAL A 92 -16.25 17.18 -8.00
CA VAL A 92 -14.87 16.93 -8.44
C VAL A 92 -13.91 16.86 -7.23
N LYS A 93 -14.13 17.65 -6.18
CA LYS A 93 -13.34 17.52 -4.93
C LYS A 93 -13.54 16.16 -4.30
N ASP A 94 -14.77 15.68 -4.22
CA ASP A 94 -15.09 14.36 -3.67
C ASP A 94 -14.45 13.23 -4.50
N GLU A 95 -14.54 13.31 -5.84
CA GLU A 95 -13.89 12.38 -6.77
C GLU A 95 -12.35 12.37 -6.60
N ILE A 96 -11.74 13.54 -6.37
CA ILE A 96 -10.31 13.64 -6.08
C ILE A 96 -9.97 12.95 -4.76
N GLU A 97 -10.79 13.12 -3.73
CA GLU A 97 -10.56 12.47 -2.43
C GLU A 97 -10.69 10.94 -2.53
N GLU A 98 -11.68 10.45 -3.27
CA GLU A 98 -11.85 9.03 -3.57
C GLU A 98 -10.67 8.48 -4.38
N SER A 99 -10.25 9.18 -5.43
CA SER A 99 -9.08 8.81 -6.24
C SER A 99 -7.78 8.76 -5.43
N LYS A 100 -7.60 9.68 -4.46
CA LYS A 100 -6.49 9.61 -3.50
C LYS A 100 -6.53 8.34 -2.64
N LYS A 101 -7.71 7.95 -2.14
CA LYS A 101 -7.89 6.70 -1.38
C LYS A 101 -7.53 5.48 -2.23
N HIS A 102 -8.01 5.43 -3.48
CA HIS A 102 -7.64 4.38 -4.43
C HIS A 102 -6.14 4.34 -4.74
N LEU A 103 -5.49 5.50 -4.83
CA LEU A 103 -4.06 5.56 -5.07
C LEU A 103 -3.25 4.96 -3.90
N VAL A 104 -3.66 5.22 -2.66
CA VAL A 104 -3.01 4.65 -1.47
C VAL A 104 -3.18 3.13 -1.45
N THR A 105 -4.38 2.62 -1.65
CA THR A 105 -4.62 1.17 -1.68
C THR A 105 -3.88 0.49 -2.83
N ALA A 106 -3.84 1.10 -4.01
CA ALA A 106 -3.07 0.58 -5.15
C ALA A 106 -1.56 0.53 -4.86
N LYS A 107 -1.02 1.54 -4.15
CA LYS A 107 0.39 1.53 -3.71
C LYS A 107 0.67 0.41 -2.71
N GLU A 108 -0.22 0.18 -1.76
CA GLU A 108 -0.11 -0.91 -0.80
C GLU A 108 -0.14 -2.28 -1.49
N ILE A 109 -1.08 -2.50 -2.40
CA ILE A 109 -1.17 -3.73 -3.19
C ILE A 109 0.13 -3.95 -3.97
N ARG A 110 0.68 -2.90 -4.58
CA ARG A 110 1.95 -2.98 -5.30
C ARG A 110 3.11 -3.35 -4.37
N ARG A 111 3.20 -2.74 -3.18
CA ARG A 111 4.23 -3.06 -2.18
C ARG A 111 4.11 -4.53 -1.77
N ASN A 112 2.92 -4.97 -1.40
CA ASN A 112 2.67 -6.35 -0.99
C ASN A 112 3.05 -7.33 -2.11
N LYS A 113 2.72 -7.02 -3.37
CA LYS A 113 3.09 -7.84 -4.54
C LYS A 113 4.61 -7.95 -4.72
N LEU A 114 5.36 -6.87 -4.47
CA LEU A 114 6.82 -6.89 -4.53
C LEU A 114 7.41 -7.74 -3.41
N GLU A 115 6.90 -7.62 -2.18
CA GLU A 115 7.29 -8.43 -1.03
C GLU A 115 7.02 -9.92 -1.28
N TYR A 116 5.82 -10.27 -1.75
CA TYR A 116 5.48 -11.65 -2.13
C TYR A 116 6.37 -12.19 -3.24
N SER A 117 6.69 -11.37 -4.26
CA SER A 117 7.60 -11.77 -5.33
C SER A 117 9.01 -12.02 -4.81
N SER A 118 9.52 -11.17 -3.90
CA SER A 118 10.83 -11.35 -3.26
C SER A 118 10.86 -12.62 -2.42
N LEU A 119 9.83 -12.85 -1.61
CA LEU A 119 9.74 -14.05 -0.78
C LEU A 119 9.62 -15.31 -1.65
N ALA A 120 8.83 -15.26 -2.73
CA ALA A 120 8.72 -16.36 -3.68
C ALA A 120 10.05 -16.67 -4.38
N ARG A 121 10.87 -15.65 -4.68
CA ARG A 121 12.22 -15.84 -5.19
C ARG A 121 13.10 -16.57 -4.17
N PHE A 122 13.08 -16.13 -2.91
CA PHE A 122 13.83 -16.78 -1.83
C PHE A 122 13.38 -18.23 -1.60
N ILE A 123 12.07 -18.50 -1.65
CA ILE A 123 11.52 -19.86 -1.53
C ILE A 123 11.98 -20.74 -2.70
N LYS A 124 12.07 -20.21 -3.92
CA LYS A 124 12.55 -20.95 -5.10
C LYS A 124 14.04 -21.29 -5.05
N GLU A 125 14.85 -20.52 -4.32
CA GLU A 125 16.27 -20.84 -4.11
C GLU A 125 16.45 -22.05 -3.17
N GLN A 126 15.45 -22.33 -2.32
CA GLN A 126 15.46 -23.51 -1.46
C GLN A 126 15.01 -24.77 -2.23
N PRO A 127 15.54 -25.96 -1.90
CA PRO A 127 15.15 -27.20 -2.55
C PRO A 127 13.68 -27.56 -2.29
N ASP A 128 13.09 -28.34 -3.19
CA ASP A 128 11.69 -28.73 -3.06
C ASP A 128 11.47 -29.57 -1.79
N ARG A 129 10.43 -29.19 -1.03
CA ARG A 129 10.10 -29.78 0.28
C ARG A 129 9.91 -31.29 0.18
N LYS A 130 9.30 -31.77 -0.92
CA LYS A 130 9.05 -33.21 -1.12
C LYS A 130 10.35 -34.00 -1.26
N GLU A 131 11.33 -33.46 -1.99
CA GLU A 131 12.62 -34.12 -2.17
C GLU A 131 13.42 -34.14 -0.87
N ILE A 132 13.38 -33.06 -0.08
CA ILE A 132 14.03 -33.00 1.24
C ILE A 132 13.42 -34.04 2.18
N ILE A 133 12.09 -34.16 2.23
CA ILE A 133 11.42 -35.14 3.09
C ILE A 133 11.83 -36.55 2.70
N LYS A 134 11.85 -36.88 1.41
CA LYS A 134 12.27 -38.20 0.93
C LYS A 134 13.72 -38.50 1.31
N LYS A 135 14.65 -37.58 1.04
CA LYS A 135 16.07 -37.74 1.42
C LYS A 135 16.23 -37.91 2.93
N HIS A 136 15.44 -37.19 3.73
CA HIS A 136 15.44 -37.30 5.17
C HIS A 136 14.93 -38.68 5.64
N GLU A 137 13.87 -39.21 5.01
CA GLU A 137 13.39 -40.57 5.29
C GLU A 137 14.41 -41.64 4.92
N ASP A 138 15.05 -41.51 3.74
CA ASP A 138 16.09 -42.43 3.27
C ASP A 138 17.30 -42.43 4.23
N LEU A 139 17.81 -41.24 4.60
CA LEU A 139 18.91 -41.09 5.56
C LEU A 139 18.55 -41.67 6.94
N LYS A 140 17.31 -41.47 7.39
CA LYS A 140 16.83 -42.03 8.66
C LYS A 140 16.82 -43.56 8.61
N ALA A 141 16.40 -44.16 7.50
CA ALA A 141 16.43 -45.60 7.32
C ALA A 141 17.87 -46.15 7.26
N GLU A 142 18.79 -45.44 6.62
CA GLU A 142 20.20 -45.80 6.59
C GLU A 142 20.86 -45.75 7.97
N LEU A 143 20.56 -44.71 8.76
CA LEU A 143 21.06 -44.56 10.13
C LEU A 143 20.57 -45.73 11.01
N VAL A 144 19.31 -46.14 10.89
CA VAL A 144 18.78 -47.31 11.60
C VAL A 144 19.53 -48.58 11.20
N LYS A 145 19.78 -48.81 9.91
CA LYS A 145 20.53 -49.98 9.43
C LYS A 145 21.97 -50.00 9.96
N GLN A 146 22.68 -48.87 9.86
CA GLN A 146 24.04 -48.76 10.39
C GLN A 146 24.10 -48.99 11.89
N ASN A 147 23.12 -48.50 12.64
CA ASN A 147 23.03 -48.75 14.07
C ASN A 147 22.78 -50.24 14.39
N GLU A 148 21.93 -50.91 13.61
CA GLU A 148 21.73 -52.36 13.74
C GLU A 148 23.00 -53.16 13.43
N GLU A 149 23.74 -52.79 12.39
CA GLU A 149 25.04 -53.40 12.05
C GLU A 149 26.08 -53.17 13.15
N TYR A 150 26.18 -51.93 13.64
CA TYR A 150 27.04 -51.56 14.76
C TYR A 150 26.72 -52.41 16.00
N GLN A 151 25.43 -52.57 16.34
CA GLN A 151 25.01 -53.42 17.45
C GLN A 151 25.37 -54.90 17.24
N LYS A 152 25.26 -55.43 16.01
CA LYS A 152 25.65 -56.81 15.70
C LYS A 152 27.16 -57.00 15.87
N ILE A 153 27.96 -56.07 15.37
CA ILE A 153 29.42 -56.12 15.50
C ILE A 153 29.84 -56.02 16.97
N ASN A 154 29.23 -55.10 17.74
CA ASN A 154 29.50 -54.99 19.17
C ASN A 154 29.17 -56.27 19.93
N LYS A 155 28.03 -56.91 19.65
CA LYS A 155 27.70 -58.22 20.25
C LYS A 155 28.71 -59.30 19.88
N ALA A 156 29.18 -59.33 18.64
CA ALA A 156 30.21 -60.28 18.22
C ALA A 156 31.55 -60.02 18.94
N LEU A 157 31.91 -58.75 19.12
CA LEU A 157 33.13 -58.34 19.83
C LEU A 157 33.03 -58.66 21.33
N GLU A 158 31.88 -58.44 21.96
CA GLU A 158 31.61 -58.87 23.34
C GLU A 158 31.74 -60.38 23.51
N ASN A 159 31.19 -61.16 22.58
CA ASN A 159 31.36 -62.62 22.61
C ASN A 159 32.84 -62.99 22.47
N LYS A 160 33.60 -62.33 21.59
CA LYS A 160 35.04 -62.56 21.48
C LYS A 160 35.81 -62.16 22.74
N ARG A 161 35.39 -61.09 23.44
CA ARG A 161 35.96 -60.73 24.76
C ARG A 161 35.65 -61.81 25.80
N LYS A 162 34.44 -62.36 25.82
CA LYS A 162 34.06 -63.49 26.70
C LYS A 162 34.84 -64.76 26.38
N ASP A 163 34.95 -65.12 25.10
CA ASP A 163 35.77 -66.25 24.64
C ASP A 163 37.22 -66.07 25.10
N PHE A 164 37.80 -64.87 24.89
CA PHE A 164 39.17 -64.56 25.31
C PHE A 164 39.34 -64.60 26.84
N ALA A 165 38.37 -64.08 27.61
CA ALA A 165 38.38 -64.18 29.06
C ALA A 165 38.35 -65.66 29.53
N CYS A 166 37.52 -66.50 28.91
CA CYS A 166 37.49 -67.94 29.17
C CYS A 166 38.83 -68.60 28.81
N PHE A 167 39.42 -68.28 27.65
CA PHE A 167 40.74 -68.76 27.27
C PHE A 167 41.82 -68.33 28.28
N MET A 168 41.80 -67.10 28.78
CA MET A 168 42.73 -66.62 29.80
C MET A 168 42.54 -67.36 31.13
N LEU A 169 41.31 -67.66 31.53
CA LEU A 169 41.03 -68.48 32.72
C LEU A 169 41.58 -69.89 32.56
N ILE A 170 41.29 -70.56 31.44
CA ILE A 170 41.81 -71.90 31.14
C ILE A 170 43.34 -71.90 31.08
N ALA A 171 43.95 -70.89 30.45
CA ALA A 171 45.40 -70.76 30.39
C ALA A 171 45.98 -70.61 31.80
N ASN A 172 45.40 -69.75 32.65
CA ASN A 172 45.82 -69.60 34.03
C ASN A 172 45.63 -70.87 34.86
N GLU A 173 44.54 -71.61 34.65
CA GLU A 173 44.33 -72.92 35.29
C GLU A 173 45.38 -73.94 34.85
N LEU A 174 45.70 -74.00 33.55
CA LEU A 174 46.77 -74.86 33.03
C LEU A 174 48.15 -74.45 33.52
N PHE A 175 48.44 -73.15 33.64
CA PHE A 175 49.67 -72.66 34.25
C PHE A 175 49.73 -73.06 35.73
N ARG A 176 48.64 -72.92 36.47
CA ARG A 176 48.54 -73.37 37.87
C ARG A 176 48.69 -74.88 38.00
N ASP A 177 48.12 -75.67 37.10
CA ASP A 177 48.24 -77.12 37.11
C ASP A 177 49.63 -77.58 36.64
N ALA A 178 50.30 -76.83 35.77
CA ALA A 178 51.71 -77.07 35.41
C ALA A 178 52.64 -76.73 36.59
N GLU A 179 52.42 -75.61 37.27
CA GLU A 179 53.12 -75.26 38.53
C GLU A 179 52.86 -76.31 39.62
N LYS A 180 51.62 -76.84 39.71
CA LYS A 180 51.28 -77.96 40.59
C LYS A 180 51.96 -79.27 40.20
N ASN A 181 52.04 -79.60 38.91
CA ASN A 181 52.75 -80.82 38.46
C ASN A 181 54.26 -80.70 38.62
N GLU A 182 54.86 -79.51 38.45
CA GLU A 182 56.26 -79.26 38.82
C GLU A 182 56.49 -79.35 40.33
N SER A 183 55.48 -79.07 41.16
CA SER A 183 55.54 -79.25 42.62
C SER A 183 55.09 -80.64 43.11
N GLU A 184 54.42 -81.46 42.29
CA GLU A 184 54.08 -82.86 42.62
C GLU A 184 55.19 -83.86 42.20
N GLU A 185 56.12 -83.50 41.29
CA GLU A 185 57.38 -84.26 41.05
C GLU A 185 58.50 -83.88 42.03
N ASN A 186 58.32 -82.84 42.84
CA ASN A 186 59.18 -82.49 43.97
C ASN A 186 58.33 -82.29 45.23
N GLY A 187 57.94 -83.40 45.86
CA GLY A 187 57.39 -83.33 47.21
C GLY A 187 58.39 -82.71 48.18
N GLU A 188 58.08 -81.53 48.72
CA GLU A 188 57.89 -81.29 50.16
C GLU A 188 57.62 -79.80 50.47
N GLU A 189 56.44 -79.57 51.07
CA GLU A 189 56.06 -78.60 52.11
C GLU A 189 56.62 -77.15 52.09
N THR A 190 55.73 -76.15 52.21
CA THR A 190 55.40 -75.50 53.50
C THR A 190 54.23 -74.49 53.36
N MET A 191 53.40 -74.50 54.40
CA MET A 191 52.21 -73.69 54.76
C MET A 191 52.43 -72.17 54.88
N GLY A 192 51.32 -71.41 54.78
CA GLY A 192 51.14 -70.04 55.29
C GLY A 192 50.16 -69.22 54.43
N ASP A 193 48.85 -69.39 54.58
CA ASP A 193 47.95 -68.67 55.53
C ASP A 193 47.51 -67.28 55.02
N ASP A 194 46.24 -67.23 54.60
CA ASP A 194 45.19 -66.21 54.74
C ASP A 194 45.54 -64.71 54.59
N THR A 195 44.84 -63.97 53.71
CA THR A 195 43.52 -63.35 54.02
C THR A 195 43.00 -62.51 52.82
N GLU A 196 41.69 -62.62 52.64
CA GLU A 196 40.66 -62.02 51.77
C GLU A 196 40.78 -60.50 51.46
N GLU A 197 40.44 -60.11 50.21
CA GLU A 197 39.23 -59.33 49.78
C GLU A 197 39.29 -57.84 50.20
N ASP A 198 39.14 -56.83 49.33
CA ASP A 198 37.96 -56.56 48.51
C ASP A 198 38.17 -55.37 47.54
N ASP A 199 37.28 -55.34 46.54
CA ASP A 199 36.70 -54.19 45.81
C ASP A 199 37.37 -53.58 44.57
N GLU A 200 36.79 -53.99 43.43
CA GLU A 200 36.53 -53.22 42.22
C GLU A 200 35.93 -51.83 42.52
N ASP A 201 36.30 -50.84 41.69
CA ASP A 201 35.43 -49.78 41.12
C ASP A 201 36.15 -48.42 41.03
N ASN A 202 36.82 -48.15 39.90
CA ASN A 202 36.84 -46.79 39.32
C ASN A 202 37.40 -46.73 37.87
N ILE A 203 36.67 -47.24 36.88
CA ILE A 203 36.96 -46.94 35.45
C ILE A 203 35.71 -46.42 34.73
N GLU A 204 34.94 -45.55 35.38
CA GLU A 204 33.79 -44.88 34.75
C GLU A 204 33.97 -43.35 34.59
N SER A 205 35.19 -42.81 34.74
CA SER A 205 35.45 -41.36 34.63
C SER A 205 36.12 -40.89 33.33
N MET A 206 36.05 -41.65 32.23
CA MET A 206 36.78 -41.25 31.01
C MET A 206 36.00 -41.31 29.70
N ILE A 207 34.67 -41.17 29.75
CA ILE A 207 33.86 -40.84 28.58
C ILE A 207 32.74 -39.89 29.00
N ILE A 208 32.98 -38.58 28.91
CA ILE A 208 32.07 -37.50 28.45
C ILE A 208 32.90 -36.20 28.55
N GLU A 209 33.44 -35.78 27.40
CA GLU A 209 33.54 -34.36 26.99
C GLU A 209 33.42 -34.31 25.47
#